data_AF-A0A1D1W1S7-F1
#
_entry.id   AF-A0A1D1W1S7-F1
#
_cell.length_a   1.000
_cell.length_b   1.000
_cell.length_c   1.000
_cell.angle_alpha   90.00
_cell.angle_beta   90.00
_cell.angle_gamma   90.00
#
_symmetry.space_group_name_H-M   'P 1'
#
loop_
_entity.id
_entity.type
_entity.pdbx_description
1 polymer ?
#
loop_
_entity_poly.entity_id
_entity_poly.type
_entity_poly.pdbx_seq_one_letter_code
_entity_poly.pdbx_strand_id
1 'polypeptide(L)'
;MAEDLKSKRRRKYTVESLKDAIRAVANGMSVRKASLTFRVPQMTIVRYEKSPTAQKIGRKTKLDTTEEALLVDPLIAFGNSGFPMNKHNLRSFVDEISFGKGTVRPVNLANDVIVSLKAKDTSRTLLP
;
A
#
# COMPACT_ATOMS: atom_id res chain seq x y z
N MET A 1 -7.04 35.78 -4.49
CA MET A 1 -7.79 34.93 -3.55
C MET A 1 -6.83 33.87 -3.02
N ALA A 2 -6.36 34.00 -1.79
CA ALA A 2 -5.42 33.05 -1.20
C ALA A 2 -6.21 31.95 -0.46
N GLU A 3 -6.06 30.71 -0.92
CA GLU A 3 -6.65 29.51 -0.34
C GLU A 3 -6.10 29.26 1.07
N ASP A 4 -7.01 29.06 2.03
CA ASP A 4 -6.76 28.76 3.44
C ASP A 4 -6.17 27.33 3.58
N LEU A 5 -4.84 27.22 3.55
CA LEU A 5 -4.14 25.98 3.83
C LEU A 5 -4.30 25.61 5.31
N LYS A 6 -5.41 24.94 5.63
CA LYS A 6 -5.78 24.44 6.96
C LYS A 6 -4.64 23.58 7.53
N SER A 7 -3.79 24.18 8.37
CA SER A 7 -2.65 23.46 8.94
C SER A 7 -3.15 22.30 9.81
N LYS A 8 -2.74 21.07 9.47
CA LYS A 8 -3.08 19.88 10.26
C LYS A 8 -2.53 20.10 11.67
N ARG A 9 -3.42 20.16 12.67
CA ARG A 9 -3.03 20.29 14.09
C ARG A 9 -2.00 19.20 14.42
N ARG A 10 -0.78 19.62 14.77
CA ARG A 10 0.30 18.71 15.13
C ARG A 10 -0.10 17.87 16.35
N ARG A 11 0.32 16.60 16.37
CA ARG A 11 0.15 15.74 17.56
C ARG A 11 0.88 16.41 18.72
N LYS A 12 0.22 16.52 19.88
CA LYS A 12 0.79 17.12 21.09
C LYS A 12 1.72 16.18 21.88
N TYR A 13 1.88 14.94 21.43
CA TYR A 13 2.64 13.89 22.11
C TYR A 13 3.68 13.30 21.17
N THR A 14 4.82 12.85 21.72
CA THR A 14 5.89 12.18 20.97
C THR A 14 5.58 10.70 20.79
N VAL A 15 6.19 10.07 19.79
CA VAL A 15 6.02 8.62 19.55
C VAL A 15 6.54 7.81 20.74
N GLU A 16 7.61 8.27 21.38
CA GLU A 16 8.19 7.64 22.56
C GLU A 16 7.22 7.68 23.75
N SER A 17 6.64 8.86 24.04
CA SER A 17 5.64 8.98 25.13
C SER A 17 4.43 8.07 24.94
N LEU A 18 4.03 7.84 23.69
CA LEU A 18 2.96 6.90 23.36
C LEU A 18 3.37 5.45 23.64
N LYS A 19 4.59 5.05 23.22
CA LYS A 19 5.12 3.70 23.49
C LYS A 19 5.24 3.46 25.00
N ASP A 20 5.72 4.43 25.75
CA ASP A 20 5.88 4.36 27.20
C ASP A 20 4.53 4.25 27.91
N ALA A 21 3.54 5.03 27.48
CA ALA A 21 2.18 4.95 27.99
C ALA A 21 1.55 3.57 27.75
N ILE A 22 1.72 3.00 26.56
CA ILE A 22 1.20 1.66 26.24
C ILE A 22 1.88 0.59 27.09
N ARG A 23 3.21 0.65 27.25
CA ARG A 23 3.97 -0.28 28.11
C ARG A 23 3.51 -0.19 29.57
N ALA A 24 3.31 1.03 30.07
CA ALA A 24 2.84 1.23 31.44
C ALA A 24 1.44 0.64 31.67
N VAL A 25 0.53 0.79 30.70
CA VAL A 25 -0.81 0.18 30.76
C VAL A 25 -0.72 -1.35 30.71
N ALA A 26 0.12 -1.91 29.84
CA ALA A 26 0.37 -3.34 29.78
C ALA A 26 0.93 -3.90 31.10
N ASN A 27 1.70 -3.09 31.84
CA ASN A 27 2.23 -3.42 33.17
C ASN A 27 1.22 -3.22 34.31
N GLY A 28 -0.06 -2.95 34.02
CA GLY A 28 -1.13 -2.82 35.00
C GLY A 28 -1.45 -1.37 35.45
N MET A 29 -0.84 -0.35 34.84
CA MET A 29 -1.22 1.04 35.09
C MET A 29 -2.58 1.36 34.46
N SER A 30 -3.45 2.09 35.15
CA SER A 30 -4.72 2.52 34.56
C SER A 30 -4.49 3.51 33.41
N VAL A 31 -5.33 3.44 32.37
CA VAL A 31 -5.27 4.35 31.20
C VAL A 31 -5.33 5.82 31.62
N ARG A 32 -6.16 6.15 32.62
CA ARG A 32 -6.27 7.50 33.18
C ARG A 32 -4.94 7.97 33.77
N LYS A 33 -4.26 7.11 34.54
CA LYS A 33 -2.97 7.43 35.15
C LYS A 33 -1.88 7.56 34.08
N ALA A 34 -1.80 6.61 33.15
CA ALA A 34 -0.85 6.67 32.03
C ALA A 34 -1.02 7.94 31.18
N SER A 35 -2.26 8.36 30.92
CA SER A 35 -2.55 9.59 30.17
C SER A 35 -1.98 10.84 30.83
N LEU A 36 -2.10 10.96 32.16
CA LEU A 36 -1.57 12.08 32.92
C LEU A 36 -0.04 12.04 32.99
N THR A 37 0.54 10.86 33.24
CA THR A 37 2.00 10.69 33.37
C THR A 37 2.73 10.98 32.06
N PHE A 38 2.25 10.43 30.95
CA PHE A 38 2.92 10.51 29.65
C PHE A 38 2.36 11.62 28.75
N ARG A 39 1.36 12.38 29.23
CA ARG A 39 0.69 13.48 28.49
C ARG A 39 0.11 13.04 27.13
N VAL A 40 -0.31 11.78 27.04
CA VAL A 40 -0.96 11.21 25.86
C VAL A 40 -2.47 11.15 26.10
N PRO A 41 -3.33 11.59 25.15
CA PRO A 41 -4.79 11.48 25.33
C PRO A 41 -5.23 10.03 25.54
N GLN A 42 -6.15 9.81 26.50
CA GLN A 42 -6.64 8.48 26.88
C GLN A 42 -7.10 7.64 25.67
N MET A 43 -7.91 8.23 24.79
CA MET A 43 -8.40 7.56 23.58
C MET A 43 -7.29 7.16 22.62
N THR A 44 -6.17 7.88 22.61
CA THR A 44 -5.01 7.50 21.82
C THR A 44 -4.37 6.25 22.40
N ILE A 45 -4.18 6.18 23.71
CA ILE A 45 -3.61 5.01 24.38
C ILE A 45 -4.49 3.78 24.11
N VAL A 46 -5.81 3.86 24.35
CA VAL A 46 -6.76 2.75 24.12
C VAL A 46 -6.75 2.29 22.66
N ARG A 47 -6.68 3.24 21.70
CA ARG A 47 -6.66 2.90 20.28
C ARG A 47 -5.41 2.10 19.90
N TYR A 48 -4.25 2.49 20.42
CA TYR A 48 -2.99 1.82 20.12
C TYR A 48 -2.78 0.54 20.95
N GLU A 49 -3.36 0.45 22.14
CA GLU A 49 -3.41 -0.79 22.91
C GLU A 49 -4.16 -1.89 22.13
N LYS A 50 -5.32 -1.57 21.55
CA LYS A 50 -6.12 -2.51 20.74
C LYS A 50 -5.54 -2.76 19.35
N SER A 51 -4.74 -1.84 18.83
CA SER A 51 -4.19 -1.88 17.47
C SER A 51 -2.84 -1.13 17.43
N PRO A 52 -1.73 -1.80 17.77
CA PRO A 52 -0.41 -1.18 17.95
C PRO A 52 0.09 -0.46 16.69
N THR A 53 -0.22 -1.04 15.54
CA THR A 53 -0.10 -0.37 14.25
C THR A 53 -1.33 0.49 14.07
N ALA A 54 -1.16 1.82 14.17
CA ALA A 54 -2.13 2.75 13.60
C ALA A 54 -2.41 2.28 12.18
N GLN A 55 -3.58 1.68 11.95
CA GLN A 55 -3.93 1.14 10.64
C GLN A 55 -3.62 2.22 9.61
N LYS A 56 -2.85 1.88 8.56
CA LYS A 56 -2.60 2.78 7.44
C LYS A 56 -3.97 3.33 7.04
N ILE A 57 -4.15 4.64 7.20
CA ILE A 57 -5.44 5.28 6.97
C ILE A 57 -5.71 5.15 5.47
N GLY A 58 -6.70 4.33 5.10
CA GLY A 58 -7.03 4.07 3.71
C GLY A 58 -7.49 2.64 3.46
N ARG A 59 -7.87 2.37 2.20
CA ARG A 59 -8.21 1.03 1.74
C ARG A 59 -6.97 0.13 1.85
N LYS A 60 -7.17 -1.13 2.25
CA LYS A 60 -6.11 -2.14 2.22
C LYS A 60 -5.49 -2.20 0.82
N THR A 61 -4.17 -2.26 0.75
CA THR A 61 -3.42 -2.47 -0.50
C THR A 61 -3.77 -3.85 -1.05
N LYS A 62 -3.76 -3.99 -2.38
CA LYS A 62 -3.93 -5.29 -3.03
C LYS A 62 -2.69 -6.17 -2.85
N LEU A 63 -1.53 -5.54 -2.77
CA LEU A 63 -0.25 -6.20 -2.55
C LEU A 63 0.02 -6.34 -1.06
N ASP A 64 0.54 -7.50 -0.68
CA ASP A 64 1.04 -7.76 0.67
C ASP A 64 2.42 -7.11 0.87
N THR A 65 2.81 -6.90 2.13
CA THR A 65 4.12 -6.36 2.53
C THR A 65 5.30 -7.15 1.95
N THR A 66 5.16 -8.47 1.82
CA THR A 66 6.16 -9.34 1.19
C THR A 66 6.32 -9.05 -0.30
N GLU A 67 5.21 -8.85 -1.01
CA GLU A 67 5.18 -8.52 -2.44
C GLU A 67 5.70 -7.09 -2.68
N GLU A 68 5.34 -6.14 -1.81
CA GLU A 68 5.88 -4.78 -1.86
C GLU A 68 7.42 -4.79 -1.73
N ALA A 69 7.99 -5.63 -0.86
CA ALA A 69 9.44 -5.75 -0.71
C ALA A 69 10.12 -6.28 -1.99
N LEU A 70 9.53 -7.29 -2.64
CA LEU A 70 10.01 -7.83 -3.91
C LEU A 70 9.97 -6.81 -5.06
N LEU A 71 9.13 -5.78 -4.98
CA LEU A 71 9.10 -4.70 -5.96
C LEU A 71 10.15 -3.62 -5.70
N VAL A 72 10.46 -3.37 -4.43
CA VAL A 72 11.38 -2.30 -4.01
C VAL A 72 12.81 -2.62 -4.43
N ASP A 73 13.29 -3.86 -4.21
CA ASP A 73 14.68 -4.21 -4.51
C ASP A 73 15.04 -4.07 -6.00
N PRO A 74 14.22 -4.56 -6.95
CA PRO A 74 14.45 -4.34 -8.37
C PRO A 74 14.36 -2.87 -8.77
N LEU A 75 13.41 -2.11 -8.21
CA LEU A 75 13.29 -0.67 -8.50
C LEU A 75 14.56 0.10 -8.11
N ILE A 76 15.14 -0.23 -6.96
CA ILE A 76 16.41 0.37 -6.52
C ILE A 76 17.55 -0.08 -7.43
N ALA A 77 17.62 -1.37 -7.77
CA ALA A 77 18.66 -1.90 -8.67
C ALA A 77 18.62 -1.26 -10.06
N PHE A 78 17.43 -1.10 -10.66
CA PHE A 78 17.24 -0.41 -11.94
C PHE A 78 17.53 1.09 -11.86
N GLY A 79 17.21 1.73 -10.74
CA GLY A 79 17.59 3.12 -10.49
C GLY A 79 19.11 3.31 -10.47
N ASN A 80 19.82 2.38 -9.83
CA ASN A 80 21.28 2.41 -9.72
C ASN A 80 22.00 2.00 -11.02
N SER A 81 21.37 1.23 -11.89
CA SER A 81 21.95 0.79 -13.17
C SER A 81 21.89 1.85 -14.28
N GLY A 82 21.33 3.03 -14.00
CA GLY A 82 21.21 4.14 -14.96
C GLY A 82 20.02 4.02 -15.91
N PHE A 83 19.23 2.94 -15.80
CA PHE A 83 18.04 2.71 -16.62
C PHE A 83 16.83 2.48 -15.70
N PRO A 84 16.14 3.57 -15.27
CA PRO A 84 14.98 3.43 -14.41
C PRO A 84 13.88 2.61 -15.11
N MET A 85 13.23 1.73 -14.36
CA MET A 85 12.21 0.85 -14.90
C MET A 85 11.00 1.64 -15.42
N ASN A 86 10.60 1.38 -16.68
CA ASN A 86 9.42 1.99 -17.29
C ASN A 86 8.13 1.49 -16.60
N LYS A 87 7.10 2.34 -16.57
CA LYS A 87 5.75 2.04 -16.06
C LYS A 87 5.17 0.74 -16.61
N HIS A 88 5.44 0.41 -17.87
CA HIS A 88 4.96 -0.81 -18.51
C HIS A 88 5.62 -2.05 -17.89
N ASN A 89 6.93 -2.03 -17.78
CA ASN A 89 7.71 -3.10 -17.17
C ASN A 89 7.32 -3.31 -15.70
N LEU A 90 7.11 -2.22 -14.96
CA LEU A 90 6.63 -2.30 -13.57
C LEU A 90 5.25 -2.95 -13.49
N ARG A 91 4.32 -2.62 -14.40
CA ARG A 91 2.99 -3.25 -14.44
C ARG A 91 3.09 -4.73 -14.76
N SER A 92 3.87 -5.12 -15.77
CA SER A 92 4.09 -6.53 -16.11
C SER A 92 4.69 -7.31 -14.95
N PHE A 93 5.64 -6.71 -14.23
CA PHE A 93 6.29 -7.34 -13.08
C PHE A 93 5.33 -7.49 -11.88
N VAL A 94 4.54 -6.46 -11.58
CA VAL A 94 3.47 -6.53 -10.55
C VAL A 94 2.43 -7.58 -10.92
N ASP A 95 2.07 -7.64 -12.20
CA ASP A 95 1.12 -8.61 -12.72
C ASP A 95 1.64 -10.03 -12.47
N GLU A 96 2.89 -10.32 -12.83
CA GLU A 96 3.57 -11.60 -12.62
C GLU A 96 3.62 -12.02 -11.14
N ILE A 97 4.05 -11.11 -10.25
CA ILE A 97 4.09 -11.36 -8.80
C ILE A 97 2.68 -11.68 -8.26
N SER A 98 1.66 -10.98 -8.77
CA SER A 98 0.26 -11.22 -8.37
C SER A 98 -0.30 -12.55 -8.89
N PHE A 99 0.19 -13.06 -10.03
CA PHE A 99 -0.27 -14.30 -10.65
C PHE A 99 0.33 -15.58 -10.04
N GLY A 100 1.50 -15.49 -9.40
CA GLY A 100 2.11 -16.61 -8.67
C GLY A 100 1.23 -17.19 -7.56
N LYS A 101 0.16 -16.47 -7.17
CA LYS A 101 -0.87 -16.89 -6.20
C LYS A 101 -2.20 -17.27 -6.86
N GLY A 102 -2.23 -17.89 -8.04
CA GLY A 102 -3.44 -18.57 -8.56
C GLY A 102 -4.73 -17.75 -8.68
N THR A 103 -4.68 -16.42 -8.59
CA THR A 103 -5.84 -15.56 -8.80
C THR A 103 -5.98 -15.27 -10.29
N VAL A 104 -6.85 -16.05 -10.94
CA VAL A 104 -7.36 -15.82 -12.28
C VAL A 104 -7.86 -14.38 -12.39
N ARG A 105 -7.36 -13.61 -13.37
CA ARG A 105 -7.96 -12.31 -13.72
C ARG A 105 -9.36 -12.55 -14.28
N PRO A 106 -10.36 -11.69 -13.99
CA PRO A 106 -11.40 -11.46 -14.96
C PRO A 106 -10.72 -10.81 -16.17
N VAL A 107 -10.40 -11.63 -17.17
CA VAL A 107 -9.98 -11.17 -18.49
C VAL A 107 -11.03 -10.16 -18.94
N ASN A 108 -10.61 -8.93 -19.23
CA ASN A 108 -11.42 -8.00 -20.00
C ASN A 108 -11.53 -8.56 -21.43
N LEU A 109 -12.47 -9.49 -21.61
CA LEU A 109 -12.77 -10.21 -22.86
C LEU A 109 -13.06 -9.27 -24.05
N ALA A 110 -13.31 -7.99 -23.80
CA ALA A 110 -13.73 -7.05 -24.83
C ALA A 110 -12.63 -6.65 -25.83
N ASN A 111 -11.35 -6.64 -25.43
CA ASN A 111 -10.29 -6.09 -26.29
C ASN A 111 -9.48 -7.16 -27.04
N ASP A 112 -9.28 -8.35 -26.46
CA ASP A 112 -8.45 -9.39 -27.08
C ASP A 112 -9.19 -10.20 -28.16
N VAL A 113 -10.52 -10.29 -28.09
CA VAL A 113 -11.34 -10.95 -29.12
C VAL A 113 -11.36 -10.15 -30.43
N ILE A 114 -11.34 -8.81 -30.35
CA ILE A 114 -11.35 -7.93 -31.53
C ILE A 114 -10.04 -8.03 -32.31
N VAL A 115 -8.90 -8.15 -31.61
CA VAL A 115 -7.58 -8.32 -32.27
C VAL A 115 -7.48 -9.70 -32.93
N SER A 116 -8.04 -10.75 -32.30
CA SER A 116 -8.02 -12.11 -32.85
C SER A 116 -9.01 -12.34 -34.00
N LEU A 117 -10.15 -11.63 -34.06
CA LEU A 117 -11.09 -11.71 -35.19
C LEU A 117 -10.56 -10.99 -36.42
N LYS A 118 -9.86 -9.86 -36.25
CA LYS A 118 -9.34 -9.08 -37.39
C LYS A 118 -8.17 -9.75 -38.12
N ALA A 119 -7.44 -10.66 -37.45
CA ALA A 119 -6.35 -11.41 -38.05
C ALA A 119 -6.81 -12.61 -38.91
N LYS A 120 -8.01 -13.16 -38.65
CA LYS A 120 -8.54 -14.32 -39.38
C LYS A 120 -9.20 -13.98 -40.71
N ASP A 121 -9.77 -12.77 -40.83
CA ASP A 121 -10.45 -12.37 -42.07
C ASP A 121 -9.49 -11.94 -43.19
N THR A 122 -8.26 -11.49 -42.86
CA THR A 122 -7.28 -11.06 -43.89
C THR A 122 -6.57 -12.22 -44.59
N SER A 123 -6.73 -13.46 -44.08
CA SER A 123 -6.05 -14.65 -44.63
C SER A 123 -6.89 -15.41 -45.68
N ARG A 124 -8.12 -14.97 -45.96
CA ARG A 124 -9.07 -15.72 -46.83
C ARG A 124 -9.24 -15.15 -48.23
N THR A 125 -8.50 -14.11 -48.60
CA THR A 125 -8.59 -13.48 -49.93
C THR A 125 -7.23 -13.28 -50.58
N LEU A 126 -6.28 -14.20 -50.45
CA LEU A 126 -5.11 -14.24 -51.33
C LEU A 126 -4.59 -15.68 -51.42
N LEU A 127 -4.99 -16.39 -52.46
CA LEU A 127 -4.15 -17.21 -53.35
C LEU A 127 -5.04 -17.65 -54.55
N PRO A 128 -4.43 -17.85 -55.73
CA PRO A 128 -4.88 -17.37 -57.05
C PRO A 128 -6.01 -18.15 -57.71
#